data_AF-A0A3D8GM92-F1
#
_entry.id   AF-A0A3D8GM92-F1
#
_cell.length_a   1.000
_cell.length_b   1.000
_cell.length_c   1.000
_cell.angle_alpha   90.00
_cell.angle_beta   90.00
_cell.angle_gamma   90.00
#
_symmetry.space_group_name_H-M   'P 1'
#
loop_
_entity.id
_entity.type
_entity.pdbx_description
1 polymer ?
#
loop_
_entity_poly.entity_id
_entity_poly.type
_entity_poly.pdbx_seq_one_letter_code
_entity_poly.pdbx_strand_id
1 'polypeptide(L)' 'MKSPLDEAKESKELQAVHCMKCGKMLGKIEGKAEIKCTRCKTINAYHTKIDA' A
#
# COMPACT_ATOMS: atom_id res chain seq x y z
N MET A 1 -13.66 -33.71 16.44
CA MET A 1 -12.42 -33.34 15.72
C MET A 1 -12.54 -31.86 15.38
N LYS A 2 -11.75 -30.98 16.00
CA LYS A 2 -11.80 -29.53 15.77
C LYS A 2 -10.64 -29.17 14.85
N SER A 3 -10.94 -28.58 13.70
CA SER A 3 -9.97 -28.18 12.69
C SER A 3 -9.08 -27.04 13.21
N PRO A 4 -7.74 -27.16 13.16
CA PRO A 4 -6.82 -26.07 13.48
C PRO A 4 -6.61 -25.20 12.23
N LEU A 5 -7.40 -24.15 12.07
CA LEU A 5 -7.21 -23.13 11.03
C LEU A 5 -7.22 -21.72 11.63
N ASP A 6 -6.60 -21.57 12.80
CA ASP A 6 -6.31 -20.28 13.42
C ASP A 6 -4.82 -19.95 13.20
N GLU A 7 -4.42 -19.87 11.94
CA GLU A 7 -3.10 -19.38 11.56
C GLU A 7 -3.16 -17.86 11.43
N ALA A 8 -2.51 -17.21 12.39
CA ALA A 8 -2.38 -15.78 12.55
C ALA A 8 -2.00 -15.09 11.23
N LYS A 9 -2.90 -14.26 10.68
CA LYS A 9 -2.55 -13.31 9.63
C LYS A 9 -1.65 -12.24 10.22
N GLU A 10 -0.34 -12.39 10.02
CA GLU A 10 0.62 -11.31 10.19
C GLU A 10 0.08 -10.05 9.50
N SER A 11 -0.22 -9.04 10.31
CA SER A 11 -0.81 -7.78 9.86
C SER A 11 0.29 -6.93 9.26
N LYS A 12 0.69 -7.25 8.02
CA LYS A 12 1.67 -6.45 7.28
C LYS A 12 1.14 -5.02 7.13
N GLU A 13 1.82 -4.06 7.76
CA GLU A 13 1.41 -2.65 7.79
C GLU A 13 1.65 -2.00 6.42
N LEU A 14 0.66 -2.09 5.53
CA LEU A 14 0.70 -1.39 4.25
C LEU A 14 0.64 0.14 4.47
N GLN A 15 1.60 0.88 3.94
CA GLN A 15 1.67 2.33 4.10
C GLN A 15 0.67 3.02 3.15
N ALA A 16 -0.19 3.88 3.71
CA ALA A 16 -1.13 4.66 2.92
C ALA A 16 -0.40 5.74 2.10
N VAL A 17 -0.65 5.75 0.79
CA VAL A 17 -0.03 6.70 -0.14
C VAL A 17 -1.06 7.61 -0.78
N HIS A 18 -0.69 8.89 -0.88
CA HIS A 18 -1.55 9.96 -1.35
C HIS A 18 -0.87 10.70 -2.48
N CYS A 19 -1.63 11.08 -3.50
CA CYS A 19 -1.10 11.82 -4.64
C CYS A 19 -0.47 13.14 -4.17
N MET A 20 0.79 13.38 -4.55
CA MET A 20 1.55 14.57 -4.17
C MET A 20 0.97 15.87 -4.72
N LYS A 21 0.15 15.81 -5.79
CA LYS A 21 -0.44 16.99 -6.44
C LYS A 21 -1.82 17.35 -5.92
N CYS A 22 -2.69 16.36 -5.71
CA CYS A 22 -4.10 16.62 -5.35
C CYS A 22 -4.52 16.06 -3.99
N GLY A 23 -3.63 15.40 -3.27
CA GLY A 23 -3.89 14.83 -1.95
C GLY A 23 -4.82 13.60 -1.96
N LYS A 24 -5.33 13.17 -3.12
CA LYS A 24 -6.21 11.99 -3.21
C LYS A 24 -5.45 10.73 -2.75
N MET A 25 -6.06 9.95 -1.86
CA MET A 25 -5.56 8.63 -1.51
C MET A 25 -5.52 7.73 -2.75
N LEU A 26 -4.36 7.13 -3.01
CA LEU A 26 -4.15 6.24 -4.14
C LEU A 26 -4.28 4.77 -3.74
N GLY A 27 -3.94 4.44 -2.49
CA GLY A 27 -4.06 3.10 -1.94
C GLY A 27 -3.14 2.92 -0.75
N LYS A 28 -2.96 1.66 -0.32
CA LYS A 28 -1.91 1.26 0.61
C LYS A 28 -0.92 0.37 -0.13
N ILE A 29 0.37 0.59 0.04
CA ILE A 29 1.42 -0.13 -0.67
C ILE A 29 2.51 -0.60 0.28
N GLU A 30 3.25 -1.60 -0.19
CA GLU A 30 4.51 -2.05 0.38
C GLU A 30 5.53 -2.18 -0.75
N GLY A 31 6.78 -1.80 -0.49
CA GLY A 31 7.83 -1.72 -1.48
C GLY A 31 7.81 -0.48 -2.38
N LYS A 32 8.26 -0.66 -3.62
CA LYS A 32 8.38 0.38 -4.64
C LYS A 32 7.17 0.35 -5.57
N ALA A 33 6.50 1.48 -5.75
CA ALA A 33 5.36 1.58 -6.66
C ALA A 33 5.33 2.94 -7.38
N GLU A 34 4.94 2.92 -8.64
CA GLU A 34 4.62 4.12 -9.42
C GLU A 34 3.14 4.12 -9.76
N ILE A 35 2.40 5.08 -9.22
CA ILE A 35 0.94 5.16 -9.35
C ILE A 35 0.55 6.44 -10.06
N LYS A 36 -0.10 6.30 -11.21
CA LYS A 36 -0.73 7.41 -11.92
C LYS A 36 -2.04 7.78 -11.24
N CYS A 37 -2.14 9.03 -10.79
CA CYS A 37 -3.37 9.54 -10.20
C CYS A 37 -4.48 9.64 -11.24
N THR A 38 -5.62 8.98 -10.99
CA THR A 38 -6.78 9.02 -11.90
C THR A 38 -7.46 10.39 -11.98
N ARG A 39 -7.26 11.27 -10.98
CA ARG A 39 -7.86 12.61 -10.95
C ARG A 39 -7.01 13.65 -11.69
N CYS A 40 -5.73 13.77 -11.33
CA CYS A 40 -4.86 14.85 -11.83
C CYS A 40 -3.82 14.38 -12.85
N LYS A 41 -3.79 13.08 -13.18
CA LYS A 41 -2.88 12.42 -14.13
C LYS A 41 -1.39 12.47 -13.76
N THR A 42 -1.02 13.02 -12.61
CA THR A 42 0.35 12.99 -12.08
C THR A 42 0.78 11.57 -11.76
N ILE A 43 2.00 11.22 -12.17
CA ILE A 43 2.68 9.97 -11.80
C ILE A 43 3.35 10.20 -10.44
N ASN A 44 3.06 9.35 -9.46
CA ASN A 44 3.59 9.45 -8.11
C ASN A 44 4.45 8.20 -7.86
N ALA A 45 5.72 8.40 -7.54
CA ALA A 45 6.64 7.33 -7.18
C ALA A 45 6.75 7.25 -5.67
N TYR A 46 6.58 6.06 -5.10
CA TYR A 46 6.70 5.80 -3.68
C TYR A 46 7.70 4.69 -3.44
N HIS A 47 8.52 4.87 -2.42
CA HIS A 47 9.44 3.86 -1.92
C HIS A 47 9.18 3.69 -0.42
N THR A 48 8.48 2.61 -0.09
CA THR A 48 8.24 2.22 1.31
C THR A 48 9.30 1.19 1.69
N LYS A 49 9.73 1.21 2.97
CA LYS A 49 10.69 0.24 3.48
C LYS A 49 10.03 -1.13 3.48
N ILE A 50 10.70 -2.09 2.85
CA ILE A 50 10.39 -3.50 3.05
C ILE A 50 11.34 -3.91 4.16
N ASP A 51 10.87 -3.94 5.40
CA ASP A 51 11.60 -4.63 6.46
C ASP A 51 11.56 -6.12 6.09
N ALA A 52 12.74 -6.67 5.81
CA ALA A 52 12.98 -8.02 5.28
C ALA A 52 13.14 -9.04 6.41
#